data_AF-A0A9E5BR56-F1
#
_entry.id   AF-A0A9E5BR56-F1
#
_cell.length_a   1.000
_cell.length_b   1.000
_cell.length_c   1.000
_cell.angle_alpha   90.00
_cell.angle_beta   90.00
_cell.angle_gamma   90.00
#
_symmetry.space_group_name_H-M   'P 1'
#
loop_
_entity.id
_entity.type
_entity.pdbx_description
1 polymer ?
#
loop_
_entity_poly.entity_id
_entity_poly.type
_entity_poly.pdbx_seq_one_letter_code
_entity_poly.pdbx_strand_id
1 'polypeptide(L)' 'MLAAAPINAQVIISVTTDTGIERARKVFGARHTVVRYPFDFSWSVRRFLGAVKPDVVLLMELEIWPNF' A
#
# COMPACT_ATOMS: atom_id res chain seq x y z
N MET A 1 12.05 11.77 -23.38
CA MET A 1 11.63 11.64 -21.97
C MET A 1 10.13 11.38 -21.99
N LEU A 2 9.71 10.11 -21.96
CA LEU A 2 8.28 9.75 -22.04
C LEU A 2 7.63 10.15 -20.72
N ALA A 3 6.86 11.23 -20.71
CA ALA A 3 5.96 11.53 -19.62
C ALA A 3 4.87 10.45 -19.65
N ALA A 4 4.83 9.58 -18.64
CA ALA A 4 3.73 8.65 -18.47
C ALA A 4 2.43 9.47 -18.35
N ALA A 5 1.43 9.11 -19.16
CA ALA A 5 0.10 9.70 -19.03
C ALA A 5 -0.38 9.56 -17.57
N PRO A 6 -1.06 10.58 -17.01
CA PRO A 6 -1.50 10.51 -15.63
C PRO A 6 -2.41 9.31 -15.46
N ILE A 7 -1.95 8.34 -14.66
CA ILE A 7 -2.72 7.15 -14.33
C ILE A 7 -3.89 7.64 -13.47
N ASN A 8 -5.11 7.52 -13.99
CA ASN A 8 -6.33 7.75 -13.21
C ASN A 8 -6.59 6.54 -12.31
N ALA A 9 -5.77 6.38 -11.28
CA ALA A 9 -5.89 5.31 -10.29
C ALA A 9 -5.87 5.89 -8.88
N GLN A 10 -6.73 5.33 -8.02
CA GLN A 10 -6.66 5.58 -6.59
C GLN A 10 -5.52 4.75 -6.01
N VAL A 11 -4.50 5.43 -5.49
CA VAL A 11 -3.34 4.78 -4.86
C VAL A 11 -3.51 4.79 -3.35
N ILE A 12 -3.37 3.60 -2.74
CA ILE A 12 -3.26 3.41 -1.29
C ILE A 12 -1.84 2.93 -1.00
N ILE A 13 -1.18 3.61 -0.06
CA ILE A 13 0.18 3.29 0.35
C ILE A 13 0.11 2.65 1.72
N SER A 14 0.49 1.38 1.79
CA SER A 14 0.62 0.65 3.05
C SER A 14 2.08 0.48 3.42
N VAL A 15 2.38 0.65 4.70
CA VAL A 15 3.73 0.42 5.25
C VAL A 15 3.62 -0.29 6.60
N THR A 16 4.67 -1.00 7.01
CA THR A 16 4.66 -1.84 8.22
C THR A 16 5.27 -1.14 9.43
N THR A 17 6.27 -0.28 9.24
CA THR A 17 7.04 0.36 10.32
C THR A 17 6.54 1.75 10.70
N ASP A 18 6.80 2.17 11.94
CA ASP A 18 6.35 3.47 12.48
C ASP A 18 6.99 4.63 11.72
N THR A 19 8.31 4.55 11.55
CA THR A 19 9.10 5.49 10.75
C THR A 19 8.65 5.51 9.29
N GLY A 20 8.28 4.35 8.73
CA GLY A 20 7.69 4.23 7.41
C GLY A 20 6.37 4.98 7.27
N ILE A 21 5.45 4.83 8.24
CA ILE A 21 4.16 5.55 8.25
C ILE A 21 4.38 7.06 8.27
N GLU A 22 5.28 7.54 9.13
CA GLU A 22 5.55 8.97 9.26
C GLU A 22 6.12 9.53 7.97
N ARG A 23 7.07 8.82 7.36
CA ARG A 23 7.67 9.22 6.10
C ARG A 23 6.65 9.21 4.97
N ALA A 24 5.87 8.15 4.83
CA ALA A 24 4.87 8.00 3.78
C ALA A 24 3.79 9.08 3.88
N ARG A 25 3.33 9.42 5.10
CA ARG A 25 2.38 10.52 5.31
C ARG A 25 2.95 11.87 4.88
N LYS A 26 4.22 12.15 5.20
CA LYS A 26 4.90 13.39 4.77
C LYS A 26 5.03 13.51 3.26
N VAL A 27 5.31 12.42 2.57
CA VAL A 27 5.56 12.42 1.12
C VAL A 27 4.26 12.34 0.31
N PHE A 28 3.31 11.51 0.73
CA PHE A 28 2.15 11.13 -0.08
C PHE A 28 0.79 11.48 0.53
N GLY A 29 0.73 11.79 1.83
CA GLY A 29 -0.53 11.96 2.55
C GLY A 29 -1.42 13.11 2.05
N ALA A 30 -0.87 14.06 1.29
CA ALA A 30 -1.63 15.13 0.66
C ALA A 30 -2.48 14.67 -0.53
N ARG A 31 -2.15 13.53 -1.16
CA ARG A 31 -2.79 13.05 -2.40
C ARG A 31 -3.28 11.61 -2.32
N HIS A 32 -2.72 10.82 -1.40
CA HIS A 32 -2.97 9.39 -1.31
C HIS A 32 -3.27 8.99 0.13
N THR A 33 -4.02 7.91 0.27
CA THR A 33 -4.31 7.34 1.59
C THR A 33 -3.08 6.56 2.05
N VAL A 34 -2.61 6.83 3.27
CA VAL A 34 -1.48 6.14 3.88
C VAL A 34 -1.95 5.36 5.10
N VAL A 35 -1.76 4.04 5.08
CA VAL A 35 -2.22 3.10 6.11
C VAL A 35 -1.11 2.20 6.61
N ARG A 36 -1.34 1.56 7.76
CA ARG A 36 -0.49 0.48 8.24
C ARG A 36 -0.89 -0.81 7.51
N TYR A 37 0.06 -1.55 6.95
CA TYR A 37 -0.21 -2.91 6.49
C TYR A 37 -0.45 -3.82 7.71
N PRO A 38 -1.47 -4.70 7.70
CA PRO A 38 -1.70 -5.62 8.81
C PRO A 38 -0.53 -6.58 9.04
N PHE A 39 -0.48 -7.19 10.22
CA PHE A 39 0.36 -8.39 10.41
C PHE A 39 -0.08 -9.51 9.46
N ASP A 40 0.90 -10.31 9.03
CA ASP A 40 0.75 -11.36 8.02
C ASP A 40 0.14 -12.64 8.55
N PHE A 41 -1.06 -12.50 9.07
CA PHE A 41 -1.95 -13.61 9.34
C PHE A 41 -2.98 -13.68 8.23
N SER A 42 -3.25 -14.88 7.73
CA SER A 42 -4.14 -15.11 6.59
C SER A 42 -5.51 -14.42 6.72
N TRP A 43 -6.11 -14.40 7.91
CA TRP A 43 -7.39 -13.71 8.16
C TRP A 43 -7.27 -12.18 8.17
N SER A 44 -6.13 -11.66 8.64
CA SER A 44 -5.85 -10.23 8.76
C SER A 44 -5.63 -9.61 7.38
N VAL A 45 -4.80 -10.27 6.57
CA VAL A 45 -4.54 -9.88 5.17
C VAL A 45 -5.82 -9.98 4.35
N ARG A 46 -6.57 -11.09 4.44
CA ARG A 46 -7.87 -11.22 3.74
C ARG A 46 -8.87 -10.12 4.11
N ARG A 47 -8.96 -9.75 5.39
CA ARG A 47 -9.84 -8.65 5.83
C ARG A 47 -9.39 -7.31 5.26
N PHE A 48 -8.08 -7.05 5.27
CA PHE A 48 -7.52 -5.81 4.73
C PHE A 48 -7.76 -5.71 3.22
N LEU A 49 -7.41 -6.74 2.46
CA LEU A 49 -7.63 -6.78 1.01
C LEU A 49 -9.12 -6.74 0.66
N GLY A 50 -9.99 -7.39 1.44
CA GLY A 50 -11.44 -7.33 1.24
C GLY A 50 -12.06 -5.96 1.52
N ALA A 51 -11.44 -5.15 2.39
CA ALA A 51 -11.85 -3.78 2.65
C ALA A 51 -11.32 -2.79 1.61
N VAL A 52 -10.07 -2.98 1.16
CA VAL A 52 -9.41 -2.13 0.17
C VAL A 52 -9.89 -2.42 -1.26
N LYS A 53 -10.16 -3.69 -1.57
CA LYS A 53 -10.53 -4.21 -2.89
C LYS A 53 -9.60 -3.71 -4.01
N PRO A 54 -8.28 -3.96 -3.92
CA PRO A 54 -7.34 -3.46 -4.91
C PRO A 54 -7.46 -4.22 -6.24
N ASP A 55 -7.36 -3.50 -7.37
CA ASP A 55 -7.23 -4.11 -8.70
C ASP A 55 -5.82 -4.68 -8.92
N VAL A 56 -4.82 -4.03 -8.32
CA VAL A 56 -3.39 -4.39 -8.43
C VAL A 56 -2.70 -4.16 -7.09
N VAL A 57 -1.84 -5.08 -6.71
CA VAL A 57 -0.94 -4.94 -5.55
C VAL A 57 0.49 -4.79 -6.06
N LEU A 58 1.18 -3.74 -5.59
CA LEU A 58 2.61 -3.56 -5.80
C LEU A 58 3.36 -3.80 -4.49
N LEU A 59 4.17 -4.85 -4.45
CA LEU A 59 5.08 -5.12 -3.35
C LEU A 59 6.42 -4.47 -3.65
N MET A 60 6.98 -3.71 -2.71
CA MET A 60 8.30 -3.09 -2.86
C MET A 60 9.38 -3.95 -2.21
N GLU A 61 10.58 -3.93 -2.79
CA GLU A 61 11.79 -4.61 -2.32
C GLU A 61 11.73 -6.15 -2.42
N LEU A 62 11.68 -6.86 -1.29
CA LEU A 62 11.77 -8.31 -1.16
C LEU A 62 10.74 -8.87 -0.16
N GLU A 63 9.66 -8.13 0.09
CA GLU A 63 8.62 -8.59 1.00
C GLU A 63 7.83 -9.74 0.36
N ILE A 64 8.25 -10.98 0.65
CA ILE A 64 7.48 -12.18 0.31
C ILE A 64 6.42 -12.36 1.39
N TRP A 65 5.20 -11.95 1.06
CA TRP A 65 4.03 -12.13 1.91
C TRP A 65 3.20 -13.33 1.40
N PRO A 66 3.21 -14.48 2.09
CA PRO A 66 2.54 -15.69 1.63
C PRO A 66 1.01 -15.60 1.59
N ASN A 67 0.40 -14.59 2.22
CA ASN A 67 -1.05 -14.49 2.38
C ASN A 67 -1.75 -13.54 1.40
N PHE A 68 -1.06 -13.04 0.36
CA PHE A 68 -1.68 -12.24 -0.72
C PHE A 68 -2.55 -13.07 -1.66
#